data_AF-A0A3N5UB20-F1
#
_entry.id   AF-A0A3N5UB20-F1
#
_cell.length_a   1.000
_cell.length_b   1.000
_cell.length_c   1.000
_cell.angle_alpha   90.00
_cell.angle_beta   90.00
_cell.angle_gamma   90.00
#
_symmetry.space_group_name_H-M   'P 1'
#
loop_
_entity.id
_entity.type
_entity.pdbx_description
1 polymer ?
#
loop_
_entity_poly.entity_id
_entity_poly.type
_entity_poly.pdbx_seq_one_letter_code
_entity_poly.pdbx_strand_id
1 'polypeptide(L)' 'MFTIEKSERLKNLPPYLFKEIDRQKEEVRKRGIDIISLGVGDPDMPT' A
#
# COMPACT_ATOMS: atom_id res chain seq x y z
N MET A 1 -22.74 -21.14 -12.51
CA MET A 1 -21.93 -19.93 -12.28
C MET A 1 -21.53 -19.95 -10.82
N PHE A 2 -20.24 -20.05 -10.49
CA PHE A 2 -19.78 -20.07 -9.10
C PHE A 2 -19.51 -18.64 -8.64
N THR A 3 -20.10 -18.25 -7.50
CA THR A 3 -19.80 -16.97 -6.87
C THR A 3 -18.69 -17.21 -5.84
N ILE A 4 -17.54 -16.56 -6.04
CA ILE A 4 -16.47 -16.59 -5.05
C ILE A 4 -16.72 -15.47 -4.04
N GLU A 5 -17.03 -15.86 -2.82
CA GLU A 5 -17.13 -14.93 -1.70
C GLU A 5 -15.82 -14.82 -0.93
N LYS A 6 -15.54 -13.62 -0.41
CA LYS A 6 -14.40 -13.39 0.49
C LYS A 6 -14.66 -14.08 1.83
N SER A 7 -13.61 -14.60 2.44
CA SER A 7 -13.71 -15.15 3.80
C SER A 7 -14.09 -14.08 4.82
N GLU A 8 -14.72 -14.49 5.92
CA GLU A 8 -15.09 -13.60 7.03
C GLU A 8 -13.88 -12.82 7.57
N ARG A 9 -12.69 -13.45 7.60
CA ARG A 9 -11.44 -12.78 8.00
C ARG A 9 -11.10 -11.58 7.11
N LEU A 10 -11.33 -11.68 5.80
CA LEU A 10 -11.09 -10.57 4.87
C LEU A 10 -12.16 -9.47 5.00
N LYS A 11 -13.40 -9.83 5.33
CA LYS A 11 -14.48 -8.86 5.56
C LYS A 11 -14.23 -8.02 6.83
N ASN A 12 -13.57 -8.61 7.83
CA ASN A 12 -13.26 -7.96 9.12
C ASN A 12 -11.91 -7.23 9.15
N LEU A 13 -11.18 -7.17 8.02
CA LEU A 13 -9.90 -6.47 7.98
C LEU A 13 -10.12 -4.96 8.16
N PRO A 14 -9.42 -4.29 9.08
CA PRO A 14 -9.55 -2.84 9.22
C PRO A 14 -9.05 -2.13 7.94
N PRO A 15 -9.48 -0.88 7.70
CA PRO A 15 -8.96 -0.07 6.62
C PRO A 15 -7.42 0.04 6.68
N TYR A 16 -6.78 -0.01 5.51
CA TYR A 16 -5.33 0.19 5.42
C TYR A 16 -4.98 1.63 5.82
N LEU A 17 -4.32 1.77 6.96
CA LEU A 17 -4.04 3.06 7.61
C LEU A 17 -3.30 4.05 6.69
N PHE A 18 -2.39 3.55 5.85
CA PHE A 18 -1.51 4.39 5.02
C PHE A 18 -2.00 4.56 3.57
N LYS A 19 -3.23 4.12 3.25
CA LYS A 19 -3.77 4.14 1.88
C LYS A 19 -3.69 5.52 1.22
N GLU A 20 -4.02 6.56 1.97
CA GLU A 20 -4.01 7.94 1.44
C GLU A 20 -2.59 8.47 1.21
N ILE A 21 -1.65 8.10 2.07
CA ILE A 21 -0.23 8.47 1.91
C ILE A 21 0.34 7.83 0.65
N ASP A 22 0.03 6.56 0.38
CA ASP A 22 0.48 5.89 -0.83
C ASP A 22 -0.13 6.49 -2.09
N ARG A 23 -1.42 6.87 -2.05
CA ARG A 23 -2.06 7.60 -3.15
C ARG A 23 -1.33 8.91 -3.45
N GLN A 24 -1.03 9.70 -2.42
CA GLN A 24 -0.32 10.97 -2.59
C GLN A 24 1.11 10.77 -3.10
N LYS A 25 1.83 9.77 -2.58
CA LYS A 25 3.17 9.40 -3.07
C LYS A 25 3.13 9.05 -4.56
N GLU A 26 2.14 8.28 -5.00
CA GLU A 26 2.00 7.92 -6.42
C GLU A 26 1.74 9.14 -7.30
N GLU A 27 0.85 10.04 -6.89
CA GLU A 27 0.56 11.28 -7.61
C GLU A 27 1.77 12.23 -7.69
N VAL A 28 2.61 12.26 -6.67
CA VAL A 28 3.84 13.06 -6.66
C VAL A 28 4.91 12.41 -7.55
N ARG A 29 5.05 11.07 -7.52
CA ARG A 29 5.95 10.33 -8.43
C ARG A 29 5.58 10.53 -9.91
N LYS A 30 4.29 10.53 -10.24
CA LYS A 30 3.80 10.77 -11.61
C LYS A 30 4.20 12.15 -12.15
N ARG A 31 4.45 13.12 -11.26
CA ARG A 31 4.95 14.47 -11.63
C ARG A 31 6.46 14.52 -11.82
N GLY A 32 7.17 13.39 -11.68
CA GLY A 32 8.63 13.33 -11.78
C GLY A 32 9.35 13.91 -10.56
N ILE A 33 8.65 14.08 -9.43
CA ILE A 33 9.26 14.57 -8.20
C ILE A 33 9.97 13.41 -7.50
N ASP A 34 11.23 13.65 -7.11
CA ASP A 34 12.01 12.72 -6.31
C ASP A 34 11.49 12.68 -4.86
N ILE A 35 11.20 11.48 -4.35
CA ILE A 35 10.58 11.24 -3.04
C ILE A 35 11.51 10.37 -2.20
N ILE A 36 12.05 10.94 -1.12
CA ILE A 36 12.79 10.18 -0.11
C ILE A 36 11.79 9.56 0.87
N SER A 37 11.74 8.22 0.90
CA SER A 37 10.85 7.46 1.78
C SER A 37 11.57 7.01 3.04
N LEU A 38 11.28 7.65 4.18
CA LEU A 38 11.82 7.27 5.50
C LEU A 38 10.80 6.49 6.37
N GLY A 39 9.70 6.04 5.77
CA GLY A 39 8.58 5.40 6.48
C GLY A 39 8.54 3.87 6.42
N VAL A 40 9.43 3.25 5.62
CA VAL A 40 9.51 1.79 5.45
C VAL A 40 10.84 1.32 6.01
N GLY A 41 10.81 0.32 6.89
CA GLY A 41 11.99 -0.22 7.57
C GLY A 41 12.57 -1.49 6.91
N ASP A 42 12.05 -1.88 5.75
CA ASP A 42 12.52 -3.06 5.03
C ASP A 42 13.91 -2.77 4.41
N PRO A 43 14.87 -3.70 4.53
CA PRO A 43 16.16 -3.55 3.88
C PRO A 43 15.98 -3.61 2.36
N ASP A 44 16.70 -2.73 1.67
CA ASP A 44 16.73 -2.66 0.21
C ASP A 44 17.64 -3.74 -0.41
N MET A 45 18.61 -4.24 0.36
CA MET A 45 19.57 -5.27 -0.08
C MET A 45 19.53 -6.52 0.82
N PRO A 46 19.72 -7.73 0.24
CA PRO A 46 19.92 -8.94 1.04
C PRO A 46 21.26 -8.92 1.78
N THR A 47 21.34 -9.67 2.89
CA THR A 47 22.58 -9.97 3.63
C THR A 47 23.29 -11.20 3.11
#